data_AF-A0A6J2B7P1-F1
#
_entry.id   AF-A0A6J2B7P1-F1
#
_cell.length_a   1.000
_cell.length_b   1.000
_cell.length_c   1.000
_cell.angle_alpha   90.00
_cell.angle_beta   90.00
_cell.angle_gamma   90.00
#
_symmetry.space_group_name_H-M   'P 1'
#
loop_
_entity.id
_entity.type
_entity.pdbx_description
1 polymer ?
#
loop_
_entity_poly.entity_id
_entity_poly.type
_entity_poly.pdbx_seq_one_letter_code
_entity_poly.pdbx_strand_id
1 'polypeptide(L)'
;MARTITDNKDGPIQKYLLILGVLVSVLIQEMFRFMYYKLLKKASEGLKSINPDETAPSMRLLAYVSGLGFGIMSGVFAFVNTLSDSLGPGTVGIHGDSPQFFLNSGAYPLIEKTRLNKTFMTLVIILLHVFWGIIFFDGCEKKKWSALLVVLLTHLLVSALTFISPHYGINLVSTYIIMVLMGIWAFFVAGGSCRSLKFCLLCQDKDFLLFNQRSR
;
A
#
# COMPACT_ATOMS: atom_id res chain seq x y z
N MET A 1 42.56 1.30 -16.94
CA MET A 1 42.67 2.71 -16.51
C MET A 1 41.62 3.54 -17.24
N ALA A 2 40.32 3.28 -17.00
CA ALA A 2 39.19 3.96 -17.64
C ALA A 2 37.92 3.91 -16.77
N ARG A 3 38.09 3.93 -15.44
CA ARG A 3 36.99 3.80 -14.46
C ARG A 3 36.94 4.92 -13.42
N THR A 4 37.72 5.98 -13.60
CA THR A 4 37.98 6.96 -12.53
C THR A 4 37.64 8.40 -12.89
N ILE A 5 36.96 8.66 -14.02
CA ILE A 5 36.57 10.03 -14.43
C ILE A 5 35.03 10.21 -14.49
N THR A 6 34.24 9.14 -14.45
CA THR A 6 32.77 9.20 -14.48
C THR A 6 32.11 9.39 -13.09
N ASP A 7 32.86 9.22 -12.01
CA ASP A 7 32.29 9.10 -10.65
C ASP A 7 31.68 10.40 -10.08
N ASN A 8 32.12 11.57 -10.53
CA ASN A 8 31.65 12.85 -9.95
C ASN A 8 30.50 13.54 -10.70
N LYS A 9 30.25 13.18 -11.97
CA LYS A 9 29.22 13.81 -12.81
C LYS A 9 27.93 12.99 -12.91
N ASP A 10 28.01 11.70 -12.61
CA ASP A 10 26.93 10.74 -12.81
C ASP A 10 25.99 10.64 -11.60
N GLY A 11 26.44 11.05 -10.41
CA GLY A 11 25.63 11.07 -9.18
C GLY A 11 24.30 11.84 -9.31
N PRO A 12 24.27 13.10 -9.78
CA PRO A 12 23.02 13.83 -9.97
C PRO A 12 22.18 13.22 -11.10
N ILE A 13 22.79 12.82 -12.21
CA ILE A 13 22.09 12.23 -13.37
C ILE A 13 21.37 10.94 -12.96
N GLN A 14 22.05 10.04 -12.24
CA GLN A 14 21.48 8.79 -11.75
C GLN A 14 20.29 9.03 -10.80
N LYS A 15 20.38 10.04 -9.92
CA LYS A 15 19.25 10.41 -9.05
C LYS A 15 18.03 10.88 -9.84
N TYR A 16 18.22 11.71 -10.87
CA TYR A 16 17.12 12.14 -11.74
C TYR A 16 16.51 10.97 -12.52
N LEU A 17 17.31 10.05 -13.04
CA LEU A 17 16.80 8.84 -13.69
C LEU A 17 15.98 7.96 -12.74
N LEU A 18 16.40 7.80 -11.48
CA LEU A 18 15.65 7.04 -10.49
C LEU A 18 14.30 7.70 -10.15
N ILE A 19 14.28 9.02 -9.97
CA ILE A 19 13.05 9.78 -9.70
C ILE A 19 12.08 9.66 -10.88
N LEU A 20 12.59 9.83 -12.12
CA LEU A 20 11.80 9.64 -13.33
C LEU A 20 11.27 8.22 -13.44
N GLY A 21 12.13 7.22 -13.19
CA GLY A 21 11.76 5.81 -13.21
C GLY A 21 10.63 5.50 -12.24
N VAL A 22 10.69 6.01 -11.01
CA VAL A 22 9.61 5.82 -10.04
C VAL A 22 8.33 6.53 -10.46
N LEU A 23 8.40 7.78 -10.95
CA LEU A 23 7.23 8.49 -11.46
C LEU A 23 6.54 7.72 -12.59
N VAL A 24 7.30 7.25 -13.57
CA VAL A 24 6.78 6.44 -14.69
C VAL A 24 6.21 5.13 -14.18
N SER A 25 6.89 4.46 -13.24
CA SER A 25 6.41 3.19 -12.68
C SER A 25 5.08 3.35 -11.95
N VAL A 26 4.87 4.42 -11.19
CA VAL A 26 3.60 4.70 -10.47
C VAL A 26 2.47 4.96 -11.46
N LEU A 27 2.72 5.74 -12.52
CA LEU A 27 1.72 5.97 -13.58
C LEU A 27 1.32 4.67 -14.27
N ILE A 28 2.30 3.82 -14.60
CA ILE A 28 2.05 2.51 -15.19
C ILE A 28 1.22 1.63 -14.23
N GLN A 29 1.57 1.59 -12.94
CA GLN A 29 0.84 0.81 -11.94
C GLN A 29 -0.63 1.25 -11.81
N GLU A 30 -0.92 2.55 -11.77
CA GLU A 30 -2.29 3.05 -11.71
C GLU A 30 -3.07 2.81 -13.01
N MET A 31 -2.40 2.88 -14.17
CA MET A 31 -2.99 2.52 -15.46
C MET A 31 -3.39 1.04 -15.50
N PHE A 32 -2.51 0.14 -15.05
CA PHE A 32 -2.81 -1.30 -14.97
C PHE A 32 -3.94 -1.58 -13.98
N ARG A 33 -4.02 -0.85 -12.86
CA ARG A 33 -5.16 -0.94 -11.93
C ARG A 33 -6.48 -0.58 -12.61
N PHE A 34 -6.50 0.47 -13.43
CA PHE A 34 -7.68 0.83 -14.21
C PHE A 34 -8.08 -0.26 -15.21
N MET A 35 -7.10 -0.80 -15.94
CA MET A 35 -7.36 -1.88 -16.89
C MET A 35 -7.86 -3.15 -16.20
N TYR A 36 -7.29 -3.48 -15.04
CA TYR A 36 -7.70 -4.63 -14.24
C TYR A 36 -9.12 -4.46 -13.69
N TYR A 37 -9.48 -3.26 -13.21
CA TYR A 37 -10.86 -2.94 -12.85
C TYR A 37 -11.83 -3.18 -14.02
N LYS A 38 -11.51 -2.70 -15.22
CA LYS A 38 -12.36 -2.92 -16.40
C LYS A 38 -12.52 -4.40 -16.72
N LEU A 39 -11.45 -5.17 -16.62
CA LEU A 39 -11.46 -6.61 -16.84
C LEU A 39 -12.36 -7.31 -15.81
N LEU A 40 -12.16 -7.01 -14.52
CA LEU A 40 -12.97 -7.58 -13.43
C LEU A 40 -14.44 -7.20 -13.55
N LYS A 41 -14.74 -5.95 -13.91
CA LYS A 41 -16.11 -5.49 -14.13
C LYS A 41 -16.78 -6.27 -15.27
N LYS A 42 -16.10 -6.40 -16.41
CA LYS A 42 -16.60 -7.16 -17.55
C LYS A 42 -16.79 -8.64 -17.22
N ALA A 43 -15.87 -9.22 -16.44
CA ALA A 43 -15.98 -10.60 -15.96
C ALA A 43 -17.17 -10.77 -15.00
N SER A 44 -17.36 -9.85 -14.06
CA SER A 44 -18.48 -9.87 -13.11
C SER A 44 -19.84 -9.72 -13.81
N GLU A 45 -19.94 -8.82 -14.80
CA GLU A 45 -21.16 -8.64 -15.60
C GLU A 45 -21.44 -9.87 -16.47
N GLY A 46 -20.39 -10.45 -17.06
CA GLY A 46 -20.47 -11.70 -17.83
C GLY A 46 -20.96 -12.88 -16.99
N LEU A 47 -20.36 -13.09 -15.80
CA LEU A 47 -20.78 -14.15 -14.87
C LEU A 47 -22.24 -13.99 -14.45
N LYS A 48 -22.66 -12.76 -14.12
CA LYS A 48 -24.05 -12.47 -13.75
C LYS A 48 -25.05 -12.76 -14.89
N SER A 49 -24.63 -12.59 -16.15
CA SER A 49 -25.48 -12.89 -17.30
C SER A 49 -25.62 -14.38 -17.61
N ILE A 50 -24.59 -15.18 -17.29
CA ILE A 50 -24.57 -16.63 -17.56
C ILE A 50 -25.26 -17.40 -16.42
N ASN A 51 -25.10 -16.95 -15.17
CA ASN A 51 -25.68 -17.60 -14.01
C ASN A 51 -26.45 -16.58 -13.14
N PRO A 52 -27.69 -16.22 -13.51
CA PRO A 52 -28.46 -15.19 -12.80
C PRO A 52 -28.91 -15.62 -11.39
N ASP A 53 -28.97 -16.93 -11.13
CA ASP A 53 -29.38 -17.48 -9.83
C ASP A 53 -28.24 -17.46 -8.79
N GLU A 54 -26.98 -17.37 -9.25
CA GLU A 54 -25.81 -17.30 -8.39
C GLU A 54 -25.42 -15.83 -8.12
N THR A 55 -25.21 -15.48 -6.86
CA THR A 55 -24.86 -14.11 -6.49
C THR A 55 -23.42 -13.81 -6.94
N ALA A 56 -23.27 -13.07 -8.03
CA ALA A 56 -21.98 -12.61 -8.52
C ALA A 56 -21.17 -11.90 -7.41
N PRO A 57 -19.83 -12.07 -7.39
CA PRO A 57 -18.98 -11.48 -6.36
C PRO A 57 -19.13 -9.96 -6.34
N SER A 58 -19.31 -9.38 -5.14
CA SER A 58 -19.49 -7.94 -5.02
C SER A 58 -18.27 -7.17 -5.53
N MET A 59 -18.50 -6.06 -6.24
CA MET A 59 -17.41 -5.20 -6.73
C MET A 59 -16.52 -4.67 -5.60
N ARG A 60 -17.05 -4.54 -4.38
CA ARG A 60 -16.28 -4.16 -3.18
C ARG A 60 -15.29 -5.24 -2.75
N LEU A 61 -15.71 -6.51 -2.78
CA LEU A 61 -14.81 -7.63 -2.50
C LEU A 61 -13.70 -7.72 -3.56
N LEU A 62 -14.06 -7.58 -4.84
CA LEU A 62 -13.10 -7.56 -5.94
C LEU A 62 -12.09 -6.40 -5.79
N ALA A 63 -12.54 -5.22 -5.37
CA ALA A 63 -11.67 -4.08 -5.09
C ALA A 63 -10.67 -4.35 -3.96
N TYR A 64 -11.15 -4.96 -2.86
CA TYR A 64 -10.30 -5.34 -1.73
C TYR A 64 -9.23 -6.36 -2.13
N VAL A 65 -9.64 -7.46 -2.78
CA VAL A 65 -8.72 -8.53 -3.21
C VAL A 65 -7.74 -8.01 -4.25
N SER A 66 -8.20 -7.17 -5.19
CA SER A 66 -7.32 -6.54 -6.17
C SER A 66 -6.27 -5.65 -5.49
N GLY A 67 -6.69 -4.77 -4.60
CA GLY A 67 -5.77 -3.88 -3.86
C GLY A 67 -4.76 -4.67 -3.03
N LEU A 68 -5.19 -5.75 -2.37
CA LEU A 68 -4.31 -6.66 -1.64
C LEU A 68 -3.28 -7.31 -2.56
N GLY A 69 -3.69 -7.79 -3.75
CA GLY A 69 -2.80 -8.36 -4.75
C GLY A 69 -1.72 -7.38 -5.21
N PHE A 70 -2.08 -6.13 -5.53
CA PHE A 70 -1.12 -5.07 -5.85
C PHE A 70 -0.16 -4.80 -4.68
N GLY A 71 -0.68 -4.75 -3.45
CA GLY A 71 0.11 -4.54 -2.25
C GLY A 71 1.13 -5.64 -2.02
N ILE A 72 0.70 -6.91 -2.06
CA ILE A 72 1.59 -8.07 -1.87
C ILE A 72 2.67 -8.10 -2.95
N MET A 73 2.33 -7.90 -4.22
CA MET A 73 3.33 -7.89 -5.30
C MET A 73 4.37 -6.79 -5.08
N SER A 74 3.93 -5.57 -4.79
CA SER A 74 4.81 -4.43 -4.47
C SER A 74 5.69 -4.74 -3.25
N GLY A 75 5.10 -5.30 -2.19
CA GLY A 75 5.79 -5.66 -0.96
C GLY A 75 6.84 -6.75 -1.14
N VAL A 76 6.54 -7.80 -1.91
CA VAL A 76 7.48 -8.87 -2.25
C VAL A 76 8.69 -8.31 -3.01
N PHE A 77 8.46 -7.47 -4.03
CA PHE A 77 9.55 -6.82 -4.78
C PHE A 77 10.44 -5.93 -3.90
N ALA A 78 9.84 -5.22 -2.94
CA ALA A 78 10.59 -4.35 -2.03
C ALA A 78 11.31 -5.11 -0.91
N PHE A 79 10.75 -6.23 -0.44
CA PHE A 79 11.18 -6.89 0.79
C PHE A 79 12.10 -8.09 0.57
N VAL A 80 11.88 -8.91 -0.47
CA VAL A 80 12.58 -10.20 -0.66
C VAL A 80 14.10 -10.04 -0.67
N ASN A 81 14.62 -9.03 -1.36
CA ASN A 81 16.06 -8.77 -1.42
C ASN A 81 16.63 -8.40 -0.04
N THR A 82 15.92 -7.52 0.69
CA THR A 82 16.35 -7.11 2.05
C THR A 82 16.23 -8.27 3.05
N LEU A 83 15.22 -9.12 2.89
CA LEU A 83 15.03 -10.31 3.72
C LEU A 83 16.17 -11.31 3.50
N SER A 84 16.54 -11.56 2.24
CA SER A 84 17.67 -12.43 1.89
C SER A 84 18.96 -11.97 2.56
N ASP A 85 19.26 -10.67 2.52
CA ASP A 85 20.45 -10.09 3.17
C ASP A 85 20.41 -10.19 4.70
N SER A 86 19.23 -10.38 5.29
CA SER A 86 19.04 -10.48 6.74
C SER A 86 19.14 -11.91 7.29
N LEU A 87 19.06 -12.94 6.44
CA LEU A 87 19.13 -14.36 6.80
C LEU A 87 20.57 -14.88 6.88
N GLY A 88 21.55 -14.13 6.38
CA GLY A 88 22.96 -14.47 6.54
C GLY A 88 23.43 -14.36 7.99
N PRO A 89 24.41 -15.15 8.43
CA PRO A 89 24.99 -15.06 9.79
C PRO A 89 25.74 -13.75 10.04
N GLY A 90 25.92 -12.91 9.01
CA GLY A 90 26.55 -11.60 9.10
C GLY A 90 25.57 -10.53 9.58
N THR A 91 25.84 -9.95 10.74
CA THR A 91 25.23 -8.68 11.16
C THR A 91 25.88 -7.54 10.40
N VAL A 92 25.10 -6.53 10.02
CA VAL A 92 25.62 -5.28 9.43
C VAL A 92 26.63 -4.63 10.39
N GLY A 93 27.85 -4.31 9.91
CA GLY A 93 28.86 -3.62 10.73
C GLY A 93 30.35 -3.73 10.34
N ILE A 94 30.72 -4.42 9.25
CA ILE A 94 32.14 -4.57 8.85
C ILE A 94 32.84 -3.23 8.50
N HIS A 95 32.08 -2.17 8.23
CA HIS A 95 32.62 -0.80 8.03
C HIS A 95 32.61 0.08 9.29
N GLY A 96 32.40 -0.50 10.49
CA GLY A 96 32.51 0.21 11.76
C GLY A 96 31.22 0.43 12.55
N ASP A 97 30.19 -0.40 12.35
CA ASP A 97 28.94 -0.28 13.11
C ASP A 97 28.80 -1.34 14.22
N SER A 98 28.19 -0.95 15.35
CA SER A 98 28.24 -1.64 16.65
C SER A 98 27.45 -2.97 16.75
N PRO A 99 27.86 -3.95 17.60
CA PRO A 99 27.38 -5.34 17.57
C PRO A 99 26.15 -5.67 18.44
N GLN A 100 25.45 -4.69 19.01
CA GLN A 100 24.33 -4.92 19.94
C GLN A 100 22.97 -5.06 19.23
N PHE A 101 22.90 -5.94 18.22
CA PHE A 101 21.79 -6.01 17.26
C PHE A 101 20.55 -6.79 17.72
N PHE A 102 20.52 -7.39 18.92
CA PHE A 102 19.49 -8.39 19.22
C PHE A 102 18.80 -8.36 20.60
N LEU A 103 19.29 -7.68 21.64
CA LEU A 103 18.63 -7.76 22.95
C LEU A 103 18.74 -6.45 23.76
N ASN A 104 17.57 -5.94 24.14
CA ASN A 104 17.26 -4.94 25.18
C ASN A 104 17.46 -3.43 24.91
N SER A 105 16.31 -2.74 24.88
CA SER A 105 15.93 -1.55 25.64
C SER A 105 17.02 -0.53 26.03
N GLY A 106 16.93 0.65 25.41
CA GLY A 106 17.54 1.89 25.90
C GLY A 106 18.52 2.48 24.89
N ALA A 107 18.10 3.55 24.20
CA ALA A 107 18.89 4.32 23.23
C ALA A 107 19.31 3.56 21.95
N TYR A 108 18.31 3.25 21.12
CA TYR A 108 18.42 2.52 19.85
C TYR A 108 19.56 2.97 18.90
N PRO A 109 20.46 2.07 18.49
CA PRO A 109 21.44 2.31 17.42
C PRO A 109 20.75 2.48 16.06
N LEU A 110 21.30 3.35 15.21
CA LEU A 110 20.71 3.85 13.95
C LEU A 110 20.40 2.76 12.89
N ILE A 111 20.95 1.56 13.04
CA ILE A 111 20.95 0.52 11.99
C ILE A 111 19.87 -0.53 12.21
N GLU A 112 19.54 -0.85 13.47
CA GLU A 112 18.34 -1.62 13.80
C GLU A 112 17.08 -0.83 13.42
N LYS A 113 17.08 0.50 13.66
CA LYS A 113 16.04 1.41 13.13
C LYS A 113 15.90 1.28 11.61
N THR A 114 16.99 1.20 10.85
CA THR A 114 16.93 1.20 9.39
C THR A 114 16.31 -0.09 8.82
N ARG A 115 16.59 -1.26 9.42
CA ARG A 115 15.98 -2.54 9.02
C ARG A 115 14.52 -2.64 9.43
N LEU A 116 14.21 -2.25 10.68
CA LEU A 116 12.84 -2.25 11.22
C LEU A 116 11.93 -1.26 10.46
N ASN A 117 12.45 -0.08 10.13
CA ASN A 117 11.73 0.93 9.34
C ASN A 117 11.37 0.42 7.94
N LYS A 118 12.23 -0.37 7.28
CA LYS A 118 11.91 -0.96 5.96
C LYS A 118 10.74 -1.95 6.04
N THR A 119 10.74 -2.84 7.03
CA THR A 119 9.63 -3.79 7.24
C THR A 119 8.30 -3.07 7.51
N PHE A 120 8.31 -2.05 8.37
CA PHE A 120 7.12 -1.25 8.65
C PHE A 120 6.66 -0.44 7.43
N MET A 121 7.59 0.11 6.65
CA MET A 121 7.27 0.76 5.38
C MET A 121 6.61 -0.21 4.41
N THR A 122 7.14 -1.44 4.25
CA THR A 122 6.54 -2.46 3.38
C THR A 122 5.11 -2.77 3.81
N LEU A 123 4.85 -2.97 5.10
CA LEU A 123 3.51 -3.19 5.63
C LEU A 123 2.56 -2.03 5.29
N VAL A 124 3.02 -0.80 5.51
CA VAL A 124 2.24 0.41 5.23
C VAL A 124 1.92 0.53 3.74
N ILE A 125 2.86 0.25 2.85
CA ILE A 125 2.64 0.25 1.40
C ILE A 125 1.62 -0.82 1.00
N ILE A 126 1.69 -2.02 1.58
CA ILE A 126 0.69 -3.08 1.33
C ILE A 126 -0.71 -2.59 1.71
N LEU A 127 -0.88 -2.02 2.91
CA LEU A 127 -2.16 -1.50 3.38
C LEU A 127 -2.65 -0.32 2.53
N LEU A 128 -1.77 0.58 2.12
CA LEU A 128 -2.09 1.69 1.21
C LEU A 128 -2.60 1.18 -0.14
N HIS A 129 -1.99 0.14 -0.72
CA HIS A 129 -2.50 -0.47 -1.95
C HIS A 129 -3.90 -1.07 -1.80
N VAL A 130 -4.23 -1.64 -0.63
CA VAL A 130 -5.59 -2.09 -0.32
C VAL A 130 -6.56 -0.90 -0.31
N PHE A 131 -6.26 0.16 0.44
CA PHE A 131 -7.13 1.33 0.56
C PHE A 131 -7.27 2.10 -0.76
N TRP A 132 -6.17 2.29 -1.49
CA TRP A 132 -6.19 2.85 -2.82
C TRP A 132 -7.04 2.01 -3.77
N GLY A 133 -6.93 0.68 -3.74
CA GLY A 133 -7.77 -0.22 -4.53
C GLY A 133 -9.27 -0.01 -4.26
N ILE A 134 -9.68 0.03 -2.99
CA ILE A 134 -11.08 0.27 -2.59
C ILE A 134 -11.59 1.62 -3.09
N ILE A 135 -10.85 2.70 -2.82
CA ILE A 135 -11.24 4.06 -3.22
C ILE A 135 -11.25 4.21 -4.74
N PHE A 136 -10.29 3.59 -5.44
CA PHE A 136 -10.19 3.62 -6.89
C PHE A 136 -11.39 2.95 -7.55
N PHE A 137 -11.74 1.73 -7.12
CA PHE A 137 -12.87 1.00 -7.68
C PHE A 137 -14.20 1.72 -7.41
N ASP A 138 -14.42 2.23 -6.20
CA ASP A 138 -15.61 3.05 -5.90
C ASP A 138 -15.65 4.34 -6.72
N GLY A 139 -14.50 4.99 -6.90
CA GLY A 139 -14.35 6.16 -7.77
C GLY A 139 -14.72 5.87 -9.21
N CYS A 140 -14.31 4.72 -9.75
CA CYS A 140 -14.70 4.27 -11.10
C CYS A 140 -16.20 3.96 -11.20
N GLU A 141 -16.78 3.28 -10.20
CA GLU A 141 -18.22 2.96 -10.17
C GLU A 141 -19.08 4.22 -10.11
N LYS A 142 -18.71 5.18 -9.25
CA LYS A 142 -19.42 6.46 -9.08
C LYS A 142 -19.02 7.53 -10.11
N LYS A 143 -18.15 7.21 -11.07
CA LYS A 143 -17.58 8.15 -12.07
C LYS A 143 -16.96 9.40 -11.43
N LYS A 144 -16.41 9.29 -10.22
CA LYS A 144 -15.76 10.38 -9.49
C LYS A 144 -14.27 10.43 -9.85
N TRP A 145 -13.96 11.09 -10.96
CA TRP A 145 -12.58 11.25 -11.45
C TRP A 145 -11.64 11.93 -10.45
N SER A 146 -12.18 12.79 -9.58
CA SER A 146 -11.40 13.41 -8.50
C SER A 146 -10.83 12.38 -7.52
N ALA A 147 -11.55 11.29 -7.21
CA ALA A 147 -11.04 10.24 -6.32
C ALA A 147 -9.85 9.50 -6.95
N LEU A 148 -9.91 9.24 -8.26
CA LEU A 148 -8.83 8.63 -9.03
C LEU A 148 -7.57 9.51 -9.02
N LEU A 149 -7.75 10.82 -9.22
CA LEU A 149 -6.66 11.78 -9.14
C LEU A 149 -6.02 11.81 -7.75
N VAL A 150 -6.82 11.80 -6.68
CA VAL A 150 -6.28 11.79 -5.30
C VAL A 150 -5.53 10.49 -5.01
N VAL A 151 -6.01 9.33 -5.47
CA VAL A 151 -5.27 8.07 -5.35
C VAL A 151 -3.92 8.15 -6.05
N LEU A 152 -3.88 8.65 -7.29
CA LEU A 152 -2.62 8.83 -8.03
C LEU A 152 -1.67 9.80 -7.32
N LEU A 153 -2.17 10.95 -6.85
CA LEU A 153 -1.36 11.95 -6.16
C LEU A 153 -0.83 11.44 -4.82
N THR A 154 -1.64 10.72 -4.06
CA THR A 154 -1.21 10.13 -2.78
C THR A 154 -0.20 9.00 -3.01
N HIS A 155 -0.34 8.21 -4.08
CA HIS A 155 0.66 7.21 -4.46
C HIS A 155 2.00 7.88 -4.83
N LEU A 156 1.97 8.89 -5.71
CA LEU A 156 3.16 9.67 -6.05
C LEU A 156 3.80 10.36 -4.84
N LEU A 157 3.00 10.91 -3.93
CA LEU A 157 3.48 11.54 -2.70
C LEU A 157 4.20 10.54 -1.79
N VAL A 158 3.59 9.37 -1.56
CA VAL A 158 4.20 8.30 -0.74
C VAL A 158 5.48 7.79 -1.40
N SER A 159 5.49 7.58 -2.72
CA SER A 159 6.70 7.22 -3.45
C SER A 159 7.78 8.32 -3.36
N ALA A 160 7.41 9.59 -3.45
CA ALA A 160 8.34 10.71 -3.29
C ALA A 160 8.92 10.80 -1.86
N LEU A 161 8.09 10.56 -0.84
CA LEU A 161 8.52 10.52 0.56
C LEU A 161 9.60 9.46 0.81
N THR A 162 9.59 8.34 0.06
CA THR A 162 10.64 7.32 0.20
C THR A 162 12.03 7.77 -0.29
N PHE A 163 12.11 8.82 -1.11
CA PHE A 163 13.39 9.37 -1.60
C PHE A 163 14.04 10.39 -0.67
N ILE A 164 13.30 10.93 0.32
CA ILE A 164 13.80 12.00 1.20
C ILE A 164 14.72 11.40 2.29
N SER A 165 15.97 11.16 1.91
CA SER A 165 16.93 10.32 2.64
C SER A 165 17.34 10.76 4.07
N PRO A 166 17.44 12.04 4.48
CA PRO A 166 18.03 12.34 5.78
C PRO A 166 17.10 12.12 6.99
N HIS A 167 15.79 11.92 6.79
CA HIS A 167 14.81 11.89 7.89
C HIS A 167 13.85 10.68 7.84
N TYR A 168 14.40 9.47 7.92
CA TYR A 168 13.62 8.21 7.90
C TYR A 168 12.44 8.17 8.89
N GLY A 169 12.62 8.73 10.10
CA GLY A 169 11.55 8.79 11.10
C GLY A 169 10.37 9.69 10.69
N ILE A 170 10.66 10.85 10.09
CA ILE A 170 9.62 11.78 9.62
C ILE A 170 8.85 11.18 8.44
N ASN A 171 9.55 10.53 7.50
CA ASN A 171 8.89 9.89 6.36
C ASN A 171 8.02 8.72 6.81
N LEU A 172 8.46 7.93 7.80
CA LEU A 172 7.68 6.84 8.36
C LEU A 172 6.39 7.37 8.98
N VAL A 173 6.50 8.33 9.91
CA VAL A 173 5.33 8.93 10.57
C VAL A 173 4.39 9.57 9.54
N SER A 174 4.93 10.31 8.57
CA SER A 174 4.13 10.94 7.51
C SER A 174 3.38 9.92 6.66
N THR A 175 4.02 8.81 6.29
CA THR A 175 3.39 7.75 5.48
C THR A 175 2.31 7.02 6.29
N TYR A 176 2.54 6.79 7.59
CA TYR A 176 1.51 6.24 8.49
C TYR A 176 0.29 7.15 8.63
N ILE A 177 0.50 8.47 8.73
CA ILE A 177 -0.60 9.44 8.76
C ILE A 177 -1.42 9.35 7.46
N ILE A 178 -0.75 9.32 6.30
CA ILE A 178 -1.42 9.16 5.00
C ILE A 178 -2.19 7.84 4.96
N MET A 179 -1.60 6.73 5.43
CA MET A 179 -2.26 5.42 5.48
C MET A 179 -3.53 5.46 6.32
N VAL A 180 -3.49 6.06 7.52
CA VAL A 180 -4.67 6.18 8.39
C VAL A 180 -5.76 7.03 7.74
N LEU A 181 -5.40 8.16 7.12
CA LEU A 181 -6.35 9.02 6.41
C LEU A 181 -7.03 8.29 5.24
N MET A 182 -6.24 7.59 4.42
CA MET A 182 -6.76 6.78 3.32
C MET A 182 -7.60 5.59 3.82
N GLY A 183 -7.21 4.98 4.94
CA GLY A 183 -7.95 3.91 5.59
C GLY A 183 -9.32 4.36 6.12
N ILE A 184 -9.38 5.53 6.77
CA ILE A 184 -10.64 6.14 7.21
C ILE A 184 -11.55 6.41 6.01
N TRP A 185 -11.01 6.97 4.92
CA TRP A 185 -11.79 7.21 3.71
C TRP A 185 -12.27 5.90 3.08
N ALA A 186 -11.41 4.90 2.95
CA ALA A 186 -11.76 3.58 2.44
C ALA A 186 -12.86 2.92 3.29
N PHE A 187 -12.83 3.07 4.62
CA PHE A 187 -13.87 2.57 5.53
C PHE A 187 -15.24 3.20 5.23
N PHE A 188 -15.32 4.52 5.07
CA PHE A 188 -16.57 5.19 4.71
C PHE A 188 -17.04 4.80 3.31
N VAL A 189 -16.12 4.67 2.35
CA VAL A 189 -16.41 4.22 0.98
C VAL A 189 -16.99 2.80 0.96
N ALA A 190 -16.46 1.91 1.80
CA ALA A 190 -16.94 0.53 1.92
C ALA A 190 -18.31 0.41 2.60
N GLY A 191 -18.88 1.52 3.11
CA GLY A 191 -20.18 1.56 3.79
C GLY A 191 -20.10 1.61 5.32
N GLY A 192 -18.89 1.76 5.89
CA GLY A 192 -18.69 1.97 7.30
C GLY A 192 -19.25 3.31 7.78
N SER A 193 -19.68 3.38 9.04
CA SER A 193 -20.09 4.61 9.71
C SER A 193 -19.75 4.55 11.20
N CYS A 194 -19.70 5.69 11.89
CA CYS A 194 -19.49 5.72 13.35
C CYS A 194 -20.56 4.91 14.10
N ARG A 195 -21.77 4.78 13.53
CA ARG A 195 -22.83 3.92 14.06
C ARG A 195 -22.42 2.44 13.90
N SER A 196 -22.03 2.01 12.71
CA SER A 196 -21.54 0.63 12.49
C SER A 196 -20.37 0.27 13.41
N LEU A 197 -19.44 1.20 13.66
CA LEU A 197 -18.32 0.98 14.57
C LEU A 197 -18.77 0.83 16.03
N LYS A 198 -19.70 1.70 16.49
CA LYS A 198 -20.32 1.57 17.83
C LYS A 198 -21.07 0.24 17.96
N PHE A 199 -21.84 -0.17 16.96
CA PHE A 199 -22.59 -1.43 16.97
C PHE A 199 -21.67 -2.67 16.99
N CYS A 200 -20.55 -2.64 16.25
CA CYS A 200 -19.54 -3.70 16.27
C CYS A 200 -18.85 -3.81 17.64
N LEU A 201 -18.44 -2.68 18.22
CA LEU A 201 -17.81 -2.64 19.54
C LEU A 201 -18.77 -3.03 20.68
N LEU A 202 -20.07 -2.72 20.54
CA LEU A 202 -21.11 -3.10 21.49
C LEU A 202 -21.64 -4.53 21.28
N CYS A 203 -21.15 -5.27 20.26
CA CYS A 203 -21.55 -6.63 19.94
C CYS A 203 -23.08 -6.82 19.87
N GLN A 204 -23.79 -5.79 19.41
CA GLN A 204 -25.26 -5.76 19.36
C GLN A 204 -25.75 -6.39 18.04
N ASP A 205 -25.20 -7.55 17.71
CA ASP A 205 -25.35 -8.25 16.41
C ASP A 205 -26.65 -9.08 16.32
N LYS A 206 -27.29 -9.36 17.47
CA LYS A 206 -28.47 -10.24 17.52
C LYS A 206 -29.73 -9.70 16.82
N ASP A 207 -29.81 -8.40 16.57
CA ASP A 207 -31.02 -7.78 16.01
C ASP A 207 -31.00 -7.69 14.46
N PHE A 208 -29.84 -7.90 13.82
CA PHE A 208 -29.71 -7.74 12.36
C PHE A 208 -30.31 -8.90 11.56
N LEU A 209 -30.20 -10.14 12.06
CA LEU A 209 -30.85 -11.30 11.44
C LEU A 209 -32.38 -11.23 11.53
N LEU A 210 -32.91 -10.66 12.62
CA LEU A 210 -34.35 -10.51 12.83
C LEU A 210 -34.96 -9.34 12.03
N PHE A 211 -34.22 -8.23 11.86
CA PHE A 211 -34.72 -7.10 11.08
C PHE A 211 -34.77 -7.39 9.58
N ASN A 212 -33.79 -8.15 9.05
CA ASN A 212 -33.76 -8.49 7.63
C ASN A 212 -34.76 -9.60 7.25
N GLN A 213 -35.16 -10.46 8.19
CA GLN A 213 -36.26 -11.42 7.96
C GLN A 213 -37.66 -10.80 8.02
N ARG A 214 -37.84 -9.67 8.72
CA ARG A 214 -39.16 -9.00 8.83
C ARG A 214 -39.47 -8.03 7.69
N SER A 215 -38.46 -7.73 6.86
CA SER A 215 -38.56 -6.79 5.74
C SER A 215 -38.71 -7.48 4.37
N ARG A 216 -38.92 -8.80 4.34
CA ARG A 216 -39.30 -9.54 3.13
C ARG A 216 -40.71 -10.09 3.28
#